data_AF-A0A2M8NS84-F1
#
_entry.id   AF-A0A2M8NS84-F1
#
_cell.length_a   1.000
_cell.length_b   1.000
_cell.length_c   1.000
_cell.angle_alpha   90.00
_cell.angle_beta   90.00
_cell.angle_gamma   90.00
#
_symmetry.space_group_name_H-M   'P 1'
#
loop_
_entity.id
_entity.type
_entity.pdbx_description
1 polymer ?
#
loop_
_entity_poly.entity_id
_entity_poly.type
_entity_poly.pdbx_seq_one_letter_code
_entity_poly.pdbx_strand_id
1 'polypeptide(L)'
;MHQITQLAARYNVGMDPHCWSSAIITAASLHVAFAATNATIIEIKPFENPMQHELITEPLHPVDGFMHVPEKPGLGIEIVEKTVEKYNLKRG
;
A
#
# COMPACT_ATOMS: atom_id res chain seq x y z
N MET A 1 -3.72 -12.63 1.80
CA MET A 1 -4.88 -11.79 1.40
C MET A 1 -5.80 -12.47 0.40
N HIS A 2 -5.32 -12.99 -0.74
CA HIS A 2 -6.16 -13.62 -1.78
C HIS A 2 -7.26 -14.57 -1.29
N GLN A 3 -6.95 -15.50 -0.38
CA GLN A 3 -7.94 -16.45 0.18
C GLN A 3 -9.02 -15.75 1.03
N ILE A 4 -8.62 -14.78 1.86
CA ILE A 4 -9.54 -14.01 2.71
C ILE A 4 -10.45 -13.15 1.85
N THR A 5 -9.90 -12.47 0.84
CA THR A 5 -10.68 -11.67 -0.12
C THR A 5 -11.74 -12.50 -0.81
N GLN A 6 -11.38 -13.69 -1.31
CA GLN A 6 -12.34 -14.60 -1.93
C GLN A 6 -13.40 -15.11 -0.94
N LEU A 7 -13.00 -15.41 0.29
CA LEU A 7 -13.94 -15.84 1.32
C LEU A 7 -14.95 -14.73 1.63
N ALA A 8 -14.50 -13.50 1.84
CA ALA A 8 -15.37 -12.35 2.07
C ALA A 8 -16.34 -12.14 0.90
N ALA A 9 -15.84 -12.21 -0.34
CA ALA A 9 -16.66 -12.08 -1.54
C ALA A 9 -17.76 -13.15 -1.62
N ARG A 10 -17.47 -14.41 -1.26
CA ARG A 10 -18.48 -15.50 -1.22
C ARG A 10 -19.64 -15.23 -0.26
N TYR A 11 -19.39 -14.46 0.80
CA TYR A 11 -20.40 -14.06 1.77
C TYR A 11 -20.93 -12.64 1.54
N ASN A 12 -20.62 -12.03 0.39
CA ASN A 12 -21.05 -10.67 0.04
C ASN A 12 -20.60 -9.62 1.09
N VAL A 13 -19.43 -9.84 1.69
CA VAL A 13 -18.80 -8.95 2.66
C VAL A 13 -17.69 -8.16 1.96
N GLY A 14 -17.63 -6.85 2.21
CA GLY A 14 -16.58 -5.97 1.69
C GLY A 14 -15.19 -6.34 2.20
N MET A 15 -14.16 -6.08 1.41
CA MET A 15 -12.75 -6.24 1.80
C MET A 15 -11.99 -4.96 1.49
N ASP A 16 -11.79 -4.15 2.52
CA ASP A 16 -11.02 -2.90 2.43
C ASP A 16 -9.72 -3.09 3.24
N PRO A 17 -8.55 -3.12 2.59
CA PRO A 17 -7.30 -3.45 3.27
C PRO A 17 -6.84 -2.30 4.17
N HIS A 18 -6.52 -2.62 5.42
CA HIS A 18 -5.77 -1.74 6.31
C HIS A 18 -4.30 -1.66 5.84
N CYS A 19 -3.77 -0.46 5.65
CA CYS A 19 -2.41 -0.19 5.20
C CYS A 19 -1.69 0.91 6.01
N TRP A 20 -2.01 1.07 7.30
CA TRP A 20 -1.32 2.02 8.18
C TRP A 20 0.11 1.60 8.57
N SER A 21 1.07 1.67 7.65
CA SER A 21 2.50 1.48 7.95
C SER A 21 3.40 2.31 7.02
N SER A 22 3.94 1.73 5.96
CA SER A 22 4.85 2.35 4.98
C SER A 22 4.28 2.38 3.56
N ALA A 23 4.99 3.02 2.63
CA ALA A 23 4.64 2.99 1.21
C ALA A 23 4.63 1.56 0.64
N ILE A 24 5.40 0.63 1.23
CA ILE A 24 5.45 -0.78 0.83
C ILE A 24 4.12 -1.49 1.11
N ILE A 25 3.57 -1.32 2.34
CA ILE A 25 2.26 -1.92 2.64
C ILE A 25 1.16 -1.25 1.82
N THR A 26 1.29 0.04 1.54
CA THR A 26 0.35 0.79 0.71
C THR A 26 0.31 0.24 -0.71
N ALA A 27 1.47 0.03 -1.34
CA ALA A 27 1.59 -0.61 -2.65
C ALA A 27 1.00 -2.03 -2.67
N ALA A 28 1.34 -2.86 -1.68
CA ALA A 28 0.81 -4.22 -1.58
C ALA A 28 -0.73 -4.24 -1.40
N SER A 29 -1.26 -3.35 -0.56
CA SER A 29 -2.70 -3.20 -0.36
C SER A 29 -3.43 -2.69 -1.60
N LEU A 30 -2.82 -1.80 -2.38
CA LEU A 30 -3.35 -1.38 -3.68
C LEU A 30 -3.51 -2.56 -4.63
N HIS A 31 -2.47 -3.39 -4.78
CA HIS A 31 -2.55 -4.60 -5.61
C HIS A 31 -3.69 -5.53 -5.20
N VAL A 32 -3.91 -5.71 -3.90
CA VAL A 32 -5.02 -6.53 -3.40
C VAL A 32 -6.38 -5.85 -3.67
N ALA A 33 -6.51 -4.55 -3.38
CA ALA A 33 -7.76 -3.81 -3.57
C ALA A 33 -8.18 -3.77 -5.03
N PHE A 34 -7.25 -3.50 -5.96
CA PHE A 34 -7.52 -3.47 -7.40
C PHE A 34 -7.86 -4.85 -7.97
N ALA A 35 -7.34 -5.93 -7.39
CA ALA A 35 -7.68 -7.28 -7.79
C ALA A 35 -8.97 -7.83 -7.14
N ALA A 36 -9.48 -7.18 -6.10
CA ALA A 36 -10.67 -7.61 -5.37
C ALA A 36 -11.95 -7.10 -6.05
N THR A 37 -12.94 -7.97 -6.23
CA THR A 37 -14.26 -7.58 -6.76
C THR A 37 -15.16 -6.92 -5.72
N ASN A 38 -14.75 -6.92 -4.45
CA ASN A 38 -15.51 -6.48 -3.28
C ASN A 38 -14.75 -5.44 -2.43
N ALA A 39 -13.71 -4.81 -2.97
CA ALA A 39 -13.08 -3.64 -2.34
C ALA A 39 -13.82 -2.37 -2.75
N THR A 40 -13.98 -1.44 -1.80
CA THR A 40 -14.72 -0.19 -2.00
C THR A 40 -13.90 1.04 -1.70
N ILE A 41 -13.00 0.95 -0.74
CA ILE A 41 -12.12 2.04 -0.32
C ILE A 41 -10.71 1.51 -0.01
N ILE A 42 -9.74 2.42 0.03
CA ILE A 42 -8.40 2.12 0.51
C ILE A 42 -7.98 3.16 1.55
N GLU A 43 -7.32 2.69 2.59
CA GLU A 43 -6.75 3.54 3.63
C GLU A 43 -5.45 4.20 3.14
N ILE A 44 -5.35 5.52 3.28
CA ILE A 44 -4.12 6.28 3.00
C ILE A 44 -3.76 7.10 4.24
N LYS A 45 -2.48 7.09 4.60
CA LYS A 45 -1.99 7.97 5.66
C LYS A 45 -2.09 9.43 5.20
N PRO A 46 -2.84 10.29 5.91
CA PRO A 46 -3.08 11.66 5.46
C PRO A 46 -1.90 12.59 5.74
N PHE A 47 -0.94 12.17 6.57
CA PHE A 47 0.18 13.00 7.00
C PHE A 47 1.49 12.58 6.35
N GLU A 48 2.29 13.60 6.02
CA GLU A 48 3.65 13.41 5.58
C GLU A 48 4.47 12.66 6.62
N ASN A 49 5.17 11.62 6.19
CA ASN A 49 6.08 10.87 7.03
C ASN A 49 7.12 10.13 6.17
N PRO A 50 8.33 9.88 6.71
CA PRO A 50 9.43 9.32 5.92
C PRO A 50 9.13 7.94 5.35
N MET A 51 8.36 7.11 6.08
CA MET A 51 8.03 5.76 5.63
C MET A 51 7.02 5.73 4.47
N GLN A 52 6.35 6.85 4.19
CA GLN A 52 5.45 7.01 3.05
C GLN A 52 6.08 7.84 1.92
N HIS A 53 6.86 8.87 2.26
CA HIS A 53 7.28 9.91 1.30
C HIS A 53 8.79 9.89 0.97
N GLU A 54 9.63 9.27 1.81
CA GLU A 54 11.08 9.16 1.56
C GLU A 54 11.52 7.72 1.22
N LEU A 55 10.72 6.70 1.57
CA LEU A 55 11.12 5.29 1.49
C LEU A 55 11.15 4.76 0.05
N ILE A 56 10.39 5.36 -0.86
CA ILE A 56 10.29 4.96 -2.26
C ILE A 56 10.60 6.13 -3.19
N THR A 57 11.05 5.83 -4.40
CA THR A 57 11.45 6.86 -5.38
C THR A 57 10.29 7.73 -5.85
N GLU A 58 9.09 7.15 -5.95
CA GLU A 58 7.86 7.79 -6.44
C GLU A 58 6.72 7.59 -5.42
N PRO A 59 6.51 8.54 -4.48
CA PRO A 59 5.49 8.41 -3.44
C PRO A 59 4.06 8.28 -4.00
N LEU A 60 3.33 7.31 -3.45
CA LEU A 60 1.95 7.02 -3.82
C LEU A 60 1.01 8.05 -3.19
N HIS A 61 0.20 8.71 -4.01
CA HIS A 61 -0.76 9.71 -3.56
C HIS A 61 -2.04 9.64 -4.39
N PRO A 62 -3.19 10.01 -3.80
CA PRO A 62 -4.44 10.07 -4.54
C PRO A 62 -4.44 11.24 -5.52
N VAL A 63 -5.04 11.02 -6.69
CA VAL A 63 -5.33 12.04 -7.70
C VAL A 63 -6.84 12.10 -7.84
N ASP A 64 -7.43 13.29 -7.66
CA ASP A 64 -8.88 13.53 -7.71
C ASP A 64 -9.71 12.59 -6.81
N GLY A 65 -9.16 12.21 -5.65
CA GLY A 65 -9.82 11.34 -4.68
C GLY A 65 -9.66 9.83 -4.94
N PHE A 66 -8.91 9.45 -5.99
CA PHE A 66 -8.68 8.05 -6.35
C PHE A 66 -7.19 7.69 -6.27
N MET A 67 -6.92 6.45 -5.87
CA MET A 67 -5.58 5.89 -5.99
C MET A 67 -5.40 5.27 -7.37
N HIS A 68 -4.14 5.19 -7.81
CA HIS A 68 -3.75 4.48 -9.02
C HIS A 68 -2.85 3.29 -8.65
N VAL A 69 -2.97 2.20 -9.41
CA VAL A 69 -2.11 1.04 -9.23
C VAL A 69 -0.74 1.31 -9.86
N PRO A 70 0.38 1.04 -9.17
CA PRO A 70 1.70 1.11 -9.78
C PRO A 70 1.86 0.07 -10.88
N GLU A 71 2.34 0.48 -12.06
CA GLU A 71 2.42 -0.39 -13.25
C GLU A 71 3.79 -1.06 -13.45
N LYS A 72 4.82 -0.63 -12.72
CA LYS A 72 6.14 -1.28 -12.75
C LYS A 72 6.04 -2.72 -12.21
N PRO A 73 6.95 -3.64 -12.59
CA PRO A 73 6.90 -5.03 -12.12
C PRO A 73 6.91 -5.19 -10.59
N GLY A 74 6.36 -6.32 -10.11
CA GLY A 74 6.29 -6.62 -8.68
C GLY A 74 5.27 -5.73 -7.96
N LEU A 75 5.69 -5.08 -6.86
CA LEU A 75 4.85 -4.09 -6.18
C LEU A 75 4.75 -2.75 -6.95
N GLY A 76 5.55 -2.59 -8.00
CA GLY A 76 5.62 -1.39 -8.83
C GLY A 76 6.24 -0.17 -8.15
N ILE A 77 7.01 -0.39 -7.09
CA ILE A 77 7.75 0.64 -6.34
C ILE A 77 9.24 0.28 -6.32
N GLU A 78 10.09 1.30 -6.20
CA GLU A 78 11.54 1.14 -6.00
C GLU A 78 11.93 1.70 -4.64
N ILE A 79 12.71 0.95 -3.88
CA ILE A 79 13.13 1.31 -2.52
C ILE A 79 14.32 2.26 -2.56
N VAL A 80 14.29 3.29 -1.72
CA VAL A 80 15.43 4.19 -1.48
C VAL A 80 16.25 3.63 -0.33
N GLU A 81 17.28 2.84 -0.64
CA GLU A 81 18.13 2.18 0.37
C GLU A 81 18.78 3.17 1.35
N LYS A 82 19.11 4.38 0.91
CA LYS A 82 19.60 5.44 1.80
C LYS A 82 18.62 5.80 2.91
N THR A 83 17.31 5.77 2.62
CA THR A 83 16.25 6.00 3.60
C THR A 83 16.20 4.84 4.59
N VAL A 84 16.35 3.61 4.12
CA VAL A 84 16.44 2.41 4.98
C VAL A 84 17.61 2.54 5.95
N GLU A 85 18.80 2.89 5.45
CA GLU A 85 20.00 3.09 6.28
C GLU A 85 19.82 4.21 7.31
N LYS A 86 19.25 5.35 6.91
CA LYS A 86 18.98 6.51 7.77
C LYS A 86 18.07 6.17 8.95
N TYR A 87 17.03 5.37 8.73
CA TYR A 87 16.05 4.99 9.74
C TYR A 87 16.29 3.60 10.34
N ASN A 88 17.44 2.99 10.07
CA ASN A 88 17.78 1.68 10.61
C ASN A 88 17.92 1.76 12.14
N LEU A 89 16.93 1.22 12.85
CA LEU A 89 16.97 1.10 14.30
C LEU A 89 18.02 0.04 14.66
N LYS A 90 19.22 0.48 15.04
CA LYS A 90 20.22 -0.41 15.65
C LYS A 90 19.62 -0.93 16.95
N ARG A 91 19.22 -2.20 16.97
CA ARG A 91 18.91 -2.91 18.21
C ARG A 91 20.20 -2.92 19.05
N GLY A 92 20.15 -2.25 20.20
CA GLY A 92 21.11 -2.45 21.29
C GLY A 92 20.88 -3.78 21.99
#